data_AF-A0A924DVG3-F1
#
_entry.id   AF-A0A924DVG3-F1
#
_cell.length_a   1.000
_cell.length_b   1.000
_cell.length_c   1.000
_cell.angle_alpha   90.00
_cell.angle_beta   90.00
_cell.angle_gamma   90.00
#
_symmetry.space_group_name_H-M   'P 1'
#
loop_
_entity.id
_entity.type
_entity.pdbx_description
1 polymer ?
#
loop_
_entity_poly.entity_id
_entity_poly.type
_entity_poly.pdbx_seq_one_letter_code
_entity_poly.pdbx_strand_id
1 'polypeptide(L)'
;MKIKAVFMNRYNDEEFMFKLTTGLKFVFISLGFTFSVLLFTYLFMKIDLIYFVAHGYPGATEFQDAFYDFIYSAIIDEIPYMVIAILFIFCLGFYLSSIMIRPFKVIGKYCEERLSNKTHYYSPDYISDLKLLTSFSVFFFSHIDEAKTRGKLEKVEVPQDYTRIHKPVFEKNFFFNYIFIIVIFALLASVGIFVVNNILREQIFQLTQKFLSSNTIAGSKGIRYFLEEQFSVADIAVYFFLSMHILMYCLLGVHLYGKISGPAFAVFATMRSFLRGNYHNRVHLIGHYYLRDDCRKINKYLDHIQKNLT
;
A
#
# COMPACT_ATOMS: atom_id res chain seq x y z
N MET A 1 -16.06 -10.12 -26.35
CA MET A 1 -15.21 -9.13 -27.08
C MET A 1 -15.15 -7.75 -26.43
N LYS A 2 -16.25 -7.18 -25.89
CA LYS A 2 -16.24 -5.86 -25.22
C LYS A 2 -15.38 -5.77 -23.94
N ILE A 3 -15.32 -6.83 -23.13
CA ILE A 3 -14.52 -6.84 -21.88
C ILE A 3 -13.01 -6.74 -22.17
N LYS A 4 -12.52 -7.50 -23.17
CA LYS A 4 -11.10 -7.47 -23.58
C LYS A 4 -10.69 -6.10 -24.11
N ALA A 5 -11.56 -5.44 -24.88
CA ALA A 5 -11.32 -4.09 -25.38
C ALA A 5 -11.31 -3.04 -24.25
N VAL A 6 -12.23 -3.13 -23.29
CA VAL A 6 -12.26 -2.25 -22.11
C VAL A 6 -11.02 -2.46 -21.22
N PHE A 7 -10.59 -3.70 -21.02
CA PHE A 7 -9.36 -4.01 -20.28
C PHE A 7 -8.10 -3.52 -20.98
N MET A 8 -7.98 -3.75 -22.30
CA MET A 8 -6.87 -3.24 -23.11
C MET A 8 -6.79 -1.72 -23.08
N ASN A 9 -7.95 -1.03 -23.10
CA ASN A 9 -7.97 0.43 -23.06
C ASN A 9 -7.56 0.99 -21.67
N ARG A 10 -7.82 0.26 -20.59
CA ARG A 10 -7.40 0.63 -19.23
C ARG A 10 -5.94 0.31 -18.92
N TYR A 11 -5.31 -0.61 -19.64
CA TYR A 11 -3.88 -0.87 -19.47
C TYR A 11 -3.00 0.32 -19.94
N ASN A 12 -3.54 1.12 -20.86
CA ASN A 12 -2.91 2.36 -21.33
C ASN A 12 -3.15 3.55 -20.37
N ASP A 13 -4.05 3.40 -19.39
CA ASP A 13 -4.28 4.40 -18.36
C ASP A 13 -3.19 4.29 -17.29
N GLU A 14 -2.23 5.22 -17.36
CA GLU A 14 -1.06 5.28 -16.48
C GLU A 14 -1.47 5.44 -15.00
N GLU A 15 -2.60 6.11 -14.74
CA GLU A 15 -3.15 6.26 -13.40
C GLU A 15 -3.71 4.92 -12.88
N PHE A 16 -4.51 4.24 -13.70
CA PHE A 16 -5.04 2.92 -13.36
C PHE A 16 -3.90 1.92 -13.08
N MET A 17 -2.85 1.94 -13.90
CA MET A 17 -1.67 1.09 -13.71
C MET A 17 -0.91 1.40 -12.42
N PHE A 18 -0.80 2.66 -12.02
CA PHE A 18 -0.23 3.02 -10.72
C PHE A 18 -1.05 2.46 -9.55
N LYS A 19 -2.38 2.51 -9.64
CA LYS A 19 -3.25 1.95 -8.59
C LYS A 19 -3.18 0.43 -8.54
N LEU A 20 -3.22 -0.22 -9.70
CA LEU A 20 -3.10 -1.67 -9.85
C LEU A 20 -1.78 -2.16 -9.27
N THR A 21 -0.66 -1.54 -9.66
CA THR A 21 0.68 -1.93 -9.17
C THR A 21 0.83 -1.67 -7.67
N THR A 22 0.19 -0.63 -7.13
CA THR A 22 0.17 -0.39 -5.68
C THR A 22 -0.64 -1.46 -4.95
N GLY A 23 -1.84 -1.79 -5.43
CA GLY A 23 -2.63 -2.90 -4.87
C GLY A 23 -1.88 -4.23 -4.90
N LEU A 24 -1.19 -4.55 -5.99
CA LEU A 24 -0.37 -5.76 -6.10
C LEU A 24 0.79 -5.77 -5.10
N LYS A 25 1.45 -4.64 -4.83
CA LYS A 25 2.53 -4.59 -3.82
C LYS A 25 2.04 -4.96 -2.42
N PHE A 26 0.86 -4.48 -2.04
CA PHE A 26 0.23 -4.86 -0.76
C PHE A 26 0.00 -6.37 -0.70
N VAL A 27 -0.61 -6.93 -1.75
CA VAL A 27 -0.84 -8.38 -1.85
C VAL A 27 0.46 -9.18 -1.80
N PHE A 28 1.49 -8.78 -2.56
CA PHE A 28 2.76 -9.51 -2.60
C PHE A 28 3.47 -9.54 -1.25
N ILE A 29 3.45 -8.43 -0.49
CA ILE A 29 4.00 -8.43 0.87
C ILE A 29 3.23 -9.43 1.72
N SER A 30 1.91 -9.33 1.79
CA SER A 30 1.12 -10.23 2.65
C SER A 30 1.24 -11.69 2.23
N LEU A 31 1.15 -12.01 0.94
CA LEU A 31 1.35 -13.37 0.44
C LEU A 31 2.74 -13.91 0.74
N GLY A 32 3.79 -13.09 0.58
CA GLY A 32 5.17 -13.49 0.86
C GLY A 32 5.34 -13.91 2.32
N PHE A 33 4.75 -13.16 3.26
CA PHE A 33 4.79 -13.50 4.68
C PHE A 33 3.86 -14.64 5.06
N THR A 34 2.65 -14.74 4.50
CA THR A 34 1.78 -15.90 4.65
C THR A 34 2.50 -17.18 4.22
N PHE A 35 3.10 -17.17 3.04
CA PHE A 35 3.85 -18.31 2.52
C PHE A 35 5.07 -18.64 3.40
N SER A 36 5.79 -17.63 3.89
CA SER A 36 6.93 -17.84 4.79
C SER A 36 6.52 -18.52 6.10
N VAL A 37 5.40 -18.10 6.70
CA VAL A 37 4.86 -18.71 7.91
C VAL A 37 4.38 -20.14 7.65
N LEU A 38 3.63 -20.37 6.56
CA LEU A 38 3.17 -21.71 6.18
C LEU A 38 4.34 -22.66 5.89
N LEU A 39 5.38 -22.17 5.19
CA LEU A 39 6.60 -22.93 4.93
C LEU A 39 7.31 -23.29 6.24
N PHE A 40 7.39 -22.35 7.19
CA PHE A 40 8.04 -22.61 8.47
C PHE A 40 7.27 -23.66 9.29
N THR A 41 5.94 -23.55 9.33
CA THR A 41 5.07 -24.57 9.93
C THR A 41 5.26 -25.92 9.25
N TYR A 42 5.37 -25.96 7.91
CA TYR A 42 5.70 -27.19 7.18
C TYR A 42 7.06 -27.81 7.54
N LEU A 43 8.08 -26.98 7.80
CA LEU A 43 9.38 -27.49 8.22
C LEU A 43 9.33 -28.11 9.62
N PHE A 44 8.64 -27.50 10.58
CA PHE A 44 8.45 -28.13 11.90
C PHE A 44 7.71 -29.45 11.82
N MET A 45 6.65 -29.47 11.03
CA MET A 45 5.88 -30.68 10.76
C MET A 45 6.77 -31.82 10.24
N LYS A 46 7.71 -31.51 9.34
CA LYS A 46 8.69 -32.50 8.86
C LYS A 46 9.65 -32.96 9.95
N ILE A 47 10.08 -32.06 10.83
CA ILE A 47 10.94 -32.40 11.97
C ILE A 47 10.21 -33.35 12.93
N ASP A 48 8.93 -33.12 13.22
CA ASP A 48 8.12 -33.99 14.07
C ASP A 48 8.01 -35.39 13.50
N LEU A 49 7.72 -35.49 12.20
CA LEU A 49 7.63 -36.76 11.53
C LEU A 49 8.95 -37.54 11.59
N ILE A 50 10.08 -36.86 11.31
CA ILE A 50 11.41 -37.47 11.41
C ILE A 50 11.68 -37.94 12.84
N TYR A 51 11.31 -37.14 13.85
CA TYR A 51 11.45 -37.51 15.25
C TYR A 51 10.65 -38.78 15.58
N PHE A 52 9.39 -38.89 15.12
CA PHE A 52 8.57 -40.08 15.34
C PHE A 52 9.13 -41.33 14.64
N VAL A 53 9.58 -41.21 13.39
CA VAL A 53 10.19 -42.32 12.65
C VAL A 53 11.49 -42.78 13.35
N ALA A 54 12.35 -41.84 13.75
CA ALA A 54 13.63 -42.13 14.38
C ALA A 54 13.51 -42.85 15.73
N HIS A 55 12.41 -42.61 16.47
CA HIS A 55 12.15 -43.25 17.76
C HIS A 55 11.32 -44.54 17.64
N GLY A 56 11.11 -45.05 16.42
CA GLY A 56 10.50 -46.35 16.18
C GLY A 56 9.00 -46.41 16.49
N TYR A 57 8.27 -45.29 16.36
CA TYR A 57 6.83 -45.29 16.58
C TYR A 57 6.14 -46.22 15.56
N PRO A 58 5.36 -47.24 16.02
CA PRO A 58 4.62 -48.12 15.14
C PRO A 58 3.64 -47.30 14.29
N GLY A 59 3.58 -47.55 12.97
CA GLY A 59 2.68 -46.84 12.07
C GLY A 59 3.14 -45.42 11.68
N ALA A 60 4.40 -45.04 11.89
CA ALA A 60 4.90 -43.71 11.50
C ALA A 60 4.78 -43.42 9.99
N THR A 61 4.83 -44.44 9.13
CA THR A 61 4.57 -44.31 7.69
C THR A 61 3.09 -44.12 7.37
N GLU A 62 2.19 -44.78 8.09
CA GLU A 62 0.74 -44.56 7.94
C GLU A 62 0.31 -43.19 8.50
N PHE A 63 0.97 -42.76 9.58
CA PHE A 63 0.86 -41.42 10.12
C PHE A 63 1.31 -40.37 9.10
N GLN A 64 2.41 -40.61 8.38
CA GLN A 64 2.89 -39.71 7.35
C GLN A 64 1.85 -39.42 6.27
N ASP A 65 1.17 -40.45 5.76
CA ASP A 65 0.18 -40.30 4.69
C ASP A 65 -1.09 -39.61 5.22
N ALA A 66 -1.62 -40.07 6.36
CA ALA A 66 -2.76 -39.44 7.03
C ALA A 66 -2.48 -37.97 7.38
N PHE A 67 -1.24 -37.65 7.69
CA PHE A 67 -0.79 -36.30 8.01
C PHE A 67 -0.78 -35.36 6.81
N TYR A 68 -0.27 -35.80 5.65
CA TYR A 68 -0.32 -34.97 4.44
C TYR A 68 -1.75 -34.75 3.96
N ASP A 69 -2.57 -35.81 3.94
CA ASP A 69 -3.97 -35.69 3.52
C ASP A 69 -4.73 -34.69 4.39
N PHE A 70 -4.48 -34.73 5.71
CA PHE A 70 -5.09 -33.81 6.66
C PHE A 70 -4.61 -32.36 6.47
N ILE A 71 -3.32 -32.12 6.24
CA ILE A 71 -2.79 -30.77 5.95
C ILE A 71 -3.35 -30.23 4.65
N TYR A 72 -3.40 -31.05 3.59
CA TYR A 72 -3.96 -30.63 2.32
C TYR A 72 -5.43 -30.26 2.47
N SER A 73 -6.22 -31.06 3.21
CA SER A 73 -7.60 -30.72 3.52
C SER A 73 -7.71 -29.39 4.26
N ALA A 74 -6.91 -29.21 5.32
CA ALA A 74 -6.94 -27.99 6.12
C ALA A 74 -6.58 -26.73 5.31
N ILE A 75 -5.57 -26.83 4.45
CA ILE A 75 -5.20 -25.72 3.55
C ILE A 75 -6.33 -25.45 2.56
N ILE A 76 -6.92 -26.49 1.96
CA ILE A 76 -8.00 -26.36 0.98
C ILE A 76 -9.23 -25.68 1.60
N ASP A 77 -9.58 -26.03 2.83
CA ASP A 77 -10.70 -25.45 3.57
C ASP A 77 -10.49 -23.95 3.84
N GLU A 78 -9.23 -23.51 3.97
CA GLU A 78 -8.87 -22.11 4.22
C GLU A 78 -8.68 -21.27 2.95
N ILE A 79 -8.56 -21.88 1.77
CA ILE A 79 -8.40 -21.17 0.48
C ILE A 79 -9.46 -20.07 0.26
N PRO A 80 -10.77 -20.30 0.48
CA PRO A 80 -11.78 -19.27 0.26
C PRO A 80 -11.54 -18.02 1.10
N TYR A 81 -11.16 -18.18 2.37
CA TYR A 81 -10.84 -17.06 3.27
C TYR A 81 -9.58 -16.32 2.83
N MET A 82 -8.55 -17.05 2.38
CA MET A 82 -7.34 -16.43 1.82
C MET A 82 -7.66 -15.61 0.57
N VAL A 83 -8.50 -16.11 -0.33
CA VAL A 83 -8.91 -15.38 -1.55
C VAL A 83 -9.64 -14.09 -1.19
N ILE A 84 -10.58 -14.13 -0.25
CA ILE A 84 -11.30 -12.94 0.22
C ILE A 84 -10.32 -11.93 0.85
N ALA A 85 -9.38 -12.40 1.68
CA ALA A 85 -8.37 -11.55 2.30
C ALA A 85 -7.45 -10.88 1.26
N ILE A 86 -7.01 -11.63 0.24
CA ILE A 86 -6.20 -11.10 -0.86
C ILE A 86 -6.95 -10.00 -1.62
N LEU A 87 -8.21 -10.23 -1.97
CA LEU A 87 -9.04 -9.24 -2.64
C LEU A 87 -9.24 -7.99 -1.79
N PHE A 88 -9.46 -8.16 -0.49
CA PHE A 88 -9.58 -7.04 0.44
C PHE A 88 -8.29 -6.21 0.53
N ILE A 89 -7.13 -6.86 0.70
CA ILE A 89 -5.81 -6.22 0.74
C ILE A 89 -5.51 -5.50 -0.58
N PHE A 90 -5.86 -6.10 -1.71
CA PHE A 90 -5.72 -5.50 -3.02
C PHE A 90 -6.55 -4.22 -3.16
N CYS A 91 -7.85 -4.28 -2.85
CA CYS A 91 -8.78 -3.16 -2.93
C CYS A 91 -8.32 -1.99 -2.06
N LEU A 92 -7.73 -2.29 -0.91
CA LEU A 92 -7.20 -1.32 0.03
C LEU A 92 -5.94 -0.61 -0.50
N GLY A 93 -4.98 -1.35 -1.07
CA GLY A 93 -3.83 -0.72 -1.74
C GLY A 93 -4.26 0.13 -2.95
N PHE A 94 -5.28 -0.33 -3.68
CA PHE A 94 -5.90 0.43 -4.78
C PHE A 94 -6.60 1.72 -4.28
N TYR A 95 -7.28 1.66 -3.14
CA TYR A 95 -7.91 2.82 -2.52
C TYR A 95 -6.87 3.82 -2.02
N LEU A 96 -5.83 3.36 -1.31
CA LEU A 96 -4.75 4.22 -0.80
C LEU A 96 -4.05 4.97 -1.94
N SER A 97 -3.70 4.29 -3.03
CA SER A 97 -3.11 4.96 -4.20
C SER A 97 -4.04 6.01 -4.82
N SER A 98 -5.37 5.86 -4.71
CA SER A 98 -6.34 6.86 -5.15
C SER A 98 -6.37 8.10 -4.26
N ILE A 99 -6.22 7.94 -2.94
CA ILE A 99 -6.08 9.08 -2.00
C ILE A 99 -4.81 9.86 -2.34
N MET A 100 -3.70 9.15 -2.59
CA MET A 100 -2.39 9.76 -2.81
C MET A 100 -2.31 10.70 -4.02
N ILE A 101 -3.03 10.37 -5.10
CA ILE A 101 -3.06 11.18 -6.32
C ILE A 101 -4.14 12.28 -6.28
N ARG A 102 -5.05 12.23 -5.30
CA ARG A 102 -6.21 13.13 -5.20
C ARG A 102 -5.86 14.62 -5.26
N PRO A 103 -4.81 15.13 -4.56
CA PRO A 103 -4.49 16.56 -4.61
C PRO A 103 -4.22 17.07 -6.03
N PHE A 104 -3.51 16.28 -6.84
CA PHE A 104 -3.20 16.63 -8.24
C PHE A 104 -4.47 16.68 -9.10
N LYS A 105 -5.37 15.73 -8.90
CA LYS A 105 -6.66 15.70 -9.59
C LYS A 105 -7.52 16.90 -9.26
N VAL A 106 -7.59 17.28 -7.99
CA VAL A 106 -8.37 18.43 -7.54
C VAL A 106 -7.83 19.72 -8.19
N ILE A 107 -6.51 19.90 -8.21
CA ILE A 107 -5.86 21.04 -8.88
C ILE A 107 -6.09 21.00 -10.40
N GLY A 108 -5.83 19.86 -11.05
CA GLY A 108 -5.97 19.70 -12.49
C GLY A 108 -7.41 19.90 -12.97
N LYS A 109 -8.39 19.35 -12.25
CA LYS A 109 -9.82 19.56 -12.52
C LYS A 109 -10.21 21.03 -12.37
N TYR A 110 -9.72 21.69 -11.32
CA TYR A 110 -9.99 23.11 -11.12
C TYR A 110 -9.46 23.98 -12.28
N CYS A 111 -8.24 23.72 -12.73
CA CYS A 111 -7.65 24.37 -13.90
C CYS A 111 -8.51 24.18 -15.17
N GLU A 112 -9.01 22.96 -15.39
CA GLU A 112 -9.87 22.63 -16.54
C GLU A 112 -11.26 23.30 -16.47
N GLU A 113 -11.86 23.35 -15.28
CA GLU A 113 -13.14 24.05 -15.05
C GLU A 113 -13.01 25.56 -15.28
N ARG A 114 -11.90 26.16 -14.84
CA ARG A 114 -11.61 27.58 -15.09
C ARG A 114 -11.41 27.90 -16.57
N LEU A 115 -10.81 26.99 -17.34
CA LEU A 115 -10.70 27.13 -18.81
C LEU A 115 -12.05 27.05 -19.53
N SER A 116 -13.01 26.31 -18.97
CA SER A 116 -14.36 26.16 -19.54
C SER A 116 -15.35 27.23 -19.05
N ASN A 117 -14.86 28.33 -18.46
CA ASN A 117 -15.66 29.44 -17.90
C ASN A 117 -16.68 29.01 -16.84
N LYS A 118 -16.49 27.86 -16.18
CA LYS A 118 -17.33 27.47 -15.04
C LYS A 118 -16.83 28.21 -13.79
N THR A 119 -17.73 28.94 -13.13
CA THR A 119 -17.45 29.64 -11.87
C THR A 119 -17.53 28.68 -10.69
N HIS A 120 -16.58 27.76 -10.59
CA HIS A 120 -16.41 26.95 -9.37
C HIS A 120 -15.34 27.58 -8.46
N TYR A 121 -15.64 27.61 -7.16
CA TYR A 121 -14.68 27.98 -6.12
C TYR A 121 -13.72 26.82 -5.85
N TYR A 122 -12.44 27.13 -5.65
CA TYR A 122 -11.46 26.11 -5.28
C TYR A 122 -11.67 25.73 -3.81
N SER A 123 -12.24 24.56 -3.55
CA SER A 123 -12.42 24.02 -2.19
C SER A 123 -11.53 22.79 -2.00
N PRO A 124 -10.29 22.96 -1.54
CA PRO A 124 -9.44 21.83 -1.21
C PRO A 124 -9.89 21.13 0.08
N ASP A 125 -9.52 19.85 0.23
CA ASP A 125 -9.89 19.03 1.39
C ASP A 125 -8.71 18.92 2.36
N TYR A 126 -8.71 19.75 3.41
CA TYR A 126 -7.57 19.97 4.29
C TYR A 126 -7.15 18.76 5.16
N ILE A 127 -8.00 17.74 5.30
CA ILE A 127 -7.76 16.62 6.24
C ILE A 127 -6.82 15.55 5.65
N SER A 128 -6.79 15.40 4.32
CA SER A 128 -6.05 14.33 3.63
C SER A 128 -5.04 14.81 2.58
N ASP A 129 -4.95 16.12 2.37
CA ASP A 129 -4.17 16.68 1.27
C ASP A 129 -2.77 17.13 1.70
N LEU A 130 -1.89 17.23 0.72
CA LEU A 130 -0.54 17.78 0.87
C LEU A 130 -0.66 19.27 1.22
N LYS A 131 -0.48 19.61 2.51
CA LYS A 131 -0.76 20.95 3.05
C LYS A 131 0.02 22.02 2.32
N LEU A 132 1.29 21.78 1.97
CA LEU A 132 2.09 22.77 1.25
C LEU A 132 1.51 23.04 -0.13
N LEU A 133 1.28 21.97 -0.89
CA LEU A 133 0.76 22.06 -2.26
C LEU A 133 -0.62 22.72 -2.28
N THR A 134 -1.49 22.30 -1.36
CA THR A 134 -2.87 22.79 -1.23
C THR A 134 -2.94 24.23 -0.75
N SER A 135 -2.20 24.62 0.28
CA SER A 135 -2.18 26.02 0.74
C SER A 135 -1.58 26.93 -0.33
N PHE A 136 -0.55 26.46 -1.04
CA PHE A 136 0.04 27.25 -2.10
C PHE A 136 -0.84 27.34 -3.35
N SER A 137 -1.60 26.31 -3.69
CA SER A 137 -2.54 26.37 -4.82
C SER A 137 -3.68 27.36 -4.52
N VAL A 138 -4.20 27.42 -3.29
CA VAL A 138 -5.16 28.46 -2.87
C VAL A 138 -4.56 29.85 -3.07
N PHE A 139 -3.34 30.07 -2.55
CA PHE A 139 -2.63 31.35 -2.71
C PHE A 139 -2.44 31.71 -4.19
N PHE A 140 -2.01 30.74 -4.99
CA PHE A 140 -1.80 30.89 -6.42
C PHE A 140 -3.09 31.30 -7.15
N PHE A 141 -4.17 30.55 -6.97
CA PHE A 141 -5.43 30.83 -7.67
C PHE A 141 -6.05 32.16 -7.25
N SER A 142 -5.94 32.56 -5.98
CA SER A 142 -6.40 33.88 -5.52
C SER A 142 -5.69 35.01 -6.27
N HIS A 143 -4.37 34.92 -6.46
CA HIS A 143 -3.62 35.95 -7.19
C HIS A 143 -3.93 35.99 -8.68
N ILE A 144 -4.20 34.83 -9.29
CA ILE A 144 -4.64 34.79 -10.69
C ILE A 144 -6.03 35.40 -10.83
N ASP A 145 -6.93 35.18 -9.87
CA ASP A 145 -8.27 35.79 -9.88
C ASP A 145 -8.19 37.32 -9.75
N GLU A 146 -7.33 37.84 -8.88
CA GLU A 146 -7.06 39.28 -8.78
C GLU A 146 -6.43 39.85 -10.06
N ALA A 147 -5.50 39.12 -10.68
CA ALA A 147 -4.92 39.54 -11.96
C ALA A 147 -5.97 39.58 -13.07
N LYS A 148 -6.93 38.67 -13.05
CA LYS A 148 -8.04 38.64 -14.02
C LYS A 148 -8.98 39.83 -13.85
N THR A 149 -9.25 40.28 -12.62
CA THR A 149 -10.06 41.48 -12.39
C THR A 149 -9.33 42.76 -12.77
N ARG A 150 -7.99 42.81 -12.59
CA ARG A 150 -7.14 43.94 -13.01
C ARG A 150 -6.78 43.93 -14.50
N GLY A 151 -7.01 42.82 -15.20
CA GLY A 151 -6.68 42.64 -16.61
C GLY A 151 -5.19 42.43 -16.91
N LYS A 152 -4.33 42.32 -15.87
CA LYS A 152 -2.90 42.12 -16.01
C LYS A 152 -2.33 41.37 -14.81
N LEU A 153 -1.43 40.43 -15.07
CA LEU A 153 -0.66 39.69 -14.07
C LEU A 153 0.70 40.35 -13.87
N GLU A 154 0.85 41.01 -12.74
CA GLU A 154 2.12 41.57 -12.29
C GLU A 154 2.91 40.55 -11.48
N LYS A 155 4.23 40.79 -11.35
CA LYS A 155 5.09 39.95 -10.53
C LYS A 155 4.63 40.04 -9.08
N VAL A 156 4.33 38.89 -8.49
CA VAL A 156 3.88 38.79 -7.10
C VAL A 156 5.08 38.50 -6.20
N GLU A 157 5.21 39.26 -5.11
CA GLU A 157 6.12 38.93 -4.03
C GLU A 157 5.58 37.71 -3.26
N VAL A 158 6.20 36.56 -3.50
CA VAL A 158 5.82 35.32 -2.82
C VAL A 158 6.26 35.37 -1.34
N PRO A 159 5.40 35.02 -0.38
CA PRO A 159 5.74 35.00 1.05
C PRO A 159 7.05 34.27 1.37
N GLN A 160 7.76 34.74 2.41
CA GLN A 160 9.06 34.17 2.80
C GLN A 160 8.99 32.67 3.12
N ASP A 161 7.87 32.20 3.65
CA ASP A 161 7.65 30.79 3.99
C ASP A 161 7.72 29.87 2.77
N TYR A 162 7.26 30.35 1.61
CA TYR A 162 7.27 29.58 0.36
C TYR A 162 8.56 29.77 -0.44
N THR A 163 9.27 30.89 -0.27
CA THR A 163 10.51 31.15 -1.03
C THR A 163 11.69 30.29 -0.56
N ARG A 164 11.76 29.97 0.74
CA ARG A 164 12.84 29.14 1.34
C ARG A 164 12.79 27.66 0.94
N ILE A 165 11.73 27.22 0.26
CA ILE A 165 11.52 25.81 -0.09
C ILE A 165 12.21 25.49 -1.42
N HIS A 166 13.37 24.82 -1.36
CA HIS A 166 14.15 24.45 -2.57
C HIS A 166 14.18 22.95 -2.87
N LYS A 167 13.58 22.13 -2.01
CA LYS A 167 13.48 20.67 -2.15
C LYS A 167 12.13 20.17 -1.63
N PRO A 168 11.71 18.94 -1.95
CA PRO A 168 10.50 18.35 -1.38
C PRO A 168 10.52 18.44 0.15
N VAL A 169 9.50 19.09 0.71
CA VAL A 169 9.35 19.23 2.17
C VAL A 169 8.73 17.94 2.69
N PHE A 170 9.22 17.49 3.85
CA PHE A 170 8.60 16.37 4.53
C PHE A 170 7.32 16.83 5.23
N GLU A 171 6.17 16.44 4.69
CA GLU A 171 4.86 16.77 5.24
C GLU A 171 4.46 15.78 6.33
N LYS A 172 4.84 16.10 7.57
CA LYS A 172 4.65 15.22 8.75
C LYS A 172 3.21 14.71 8.88
N ASN A 173 2.22 15.60 8.85
CA ASN A 173 0.81 15.21 9.09
C ASN A 173 0.29 14.26 8.00
N PHE A 174 0.54 14.58 6.73
CA PHE A 174 0.17 13.71 5.62
C PHE A 174 0.87 12.35 5.72
N PHE A 175 2.19 12.36 5.99
CA PHE A 175 2.98 11.14 6.14
C PHE A 175 2.48 10.26 7.29
N PHE A 176 2.27 10.83 8.49
CA PHE A 176 1.85 10.06 9.66
C PHE A 176 0.43 9.54 9.52
N ASN A 177 -0.51 10.34 9.02
CA ASN A 177 -1.88 9.85 8.76
C ASN A 177 -1.86 8.68 7.77
N TYR A 178 -1.07 8.80 6.71
CA TYR A 178 -0.94 7.78 5.68
C TYR A 178 -0.27 6.50 6.18
N ILE A 179 0.88 6.62 6.85
CA ILE A 179 1.60 5.49 7.46
C ILE A 179 0.74 4.82 8.51
N PHE A 180 0.02 5.58 9.33
CA PHE A 180 -0.84 5.03 10.37
C PHE A 180 -1.95 4.14 9.79
N ILE A 181 -2.59 4.59 8.71
CA ILE A 181 -3.57 3.77 7.98
C ILE A 181 -2.92 2.48 7.46
N ILE A 182 -1.72 2.57 6.85
CA ILE A 182 -0.98 1.41 6.38
C ILE A 182 -0.65 0.43 7.51
N VAL A 183 -0.22 0.94 8.67
CA VAL A 183 0.14 0.11 9.84
C VAL A 183 -1.09 -0.58 10.40
N ILE A 184 -2.24 0.10 10.54
CA ILE A 184 -3.49 -0.55 10.95
C ILE A 184 -3.80 -1.75 10.04
N PHE A 185 -3.65 -1.55 8.73
CA PHE A 185 -3.93 -2.61 7.77
C PHE A 185 -2.88 -3.73 7.79
N ALA A 186 -1.61 -3.40 8.01
CA ALA A 186 -0.56 -4.39 8.22
C ALA A 186 -0.85 -5.24 9.46
N LEU A 187 -1.34 -4.64 10.55
CA LEU A 187 -1.75 -5.34 11.76
C LEU A 187 -2.93 -6.28 11.50
N LEU A 188 -3.98 -5.81 10.82
CA LEU A 188 -5.13 -6.65 10.46
C LEU A 188 -4.72 -7.85 9.60
N ALA A 189 -3.88 -7.63 8.59
CA ALA A 189 -3.34 -8.72 7.78
C ALA A 189 -2.45 -9.67 8.60
N SER A 190 -1.65 -9.14 9.53
CA SER A 190 -0.82 -9.94 10.45
C SER A 190 -1.67 -10.84 11.36
N VAL A 191 -2.79 -10.32 11.87
CA VAL A 191 -3.76 -11.11 12.64
C VAL A 191 -4.33 -12.24 11.78
N GLY A 192 -4.68 -11.97 10.52
CA GLY A 192 -5.12 -13.01 9.59
C GLY A 192 -4.09 -14.12 9.40
N ILE A 193 -2.82 -13.75 9.18
CA ILE A 193 -1.70 -14.72 9.05
C ILE A 193 -1.57 -15.56 10.32
N PHE A 194 -1.62 -14.92 11.50
CA PHE A 194 -1.52 -15.58 12.78
C PHE A 194 -2.67 -16.58 13.02
N VAL A 195 -3.90 -16.17 12.72
CA VAL A 195 -5.09 -17.03 12.88
C VAL A 195 -5.01 -18.26 11.99
N VAL A 196 -4.74 -18.09 10.69
CA VAL A 196 -4.60 -19.22 9.75
C VAL A 196 -3.51 -20.17 10.21
N ASN A 197 -2.36 -19.63 10.63
CA ASN A 197 -1.26 -20.45 11.13
C ASN A 197 -1.63 -21.24 12.40
N ASN A 198 -2.36 -20.62 13.33
CA ASN A 198 -2.78 -21.28 14.56
C ASN A 198 -3.84 -22.35 14.33
N ILE A 199 -4.77 -22.13 13.39
CA ILE A 199 -5.74 -23.16 12.99
C ILE A 199 -5.00 -24.40 12.49
N LEU A 200 -4.04 -24.23 11.58
CA LEU A 200 -3.23 -25.33 11.07
C LEU A 200 -2.45 -26.02 12.21
N ARG A 201 -1.78 -25.24 13.06
CA ARG A 201 -1.00 -25.74 14.20
C ARG A 201 -1.82 -26.54 15.21
N GLU A 202 -2.99 -26.05 15.59
CA GLU A 202 -3.89 -26.73 16.52
C GLU A 202 -4.38 -28.05 15.94
N GLN A 203 -4.74 -28.05 14.66
CA GLN A 203 -5.17 -29.25 13.95
C GLN A 203 -4.05 -30.31 13.91
N ILE A 204 -2.80 -29.90 13.64
CA ILE A 204 -1.61 -30.77 13.67
C ILE A 204 -1.40 -31.36 15.07
N PHE A 205 -1.51 -30.52 16.10
CA PHE A 205 -1.36 -30.94 17.48
C PHE A 205 -2.40 -32.00 17.86
N GLN A 206 -3.67 -31.78 17.49
CA GLN A 206 -4.74 -32.74 17.73
C GLN A 206 -4.51 -34.07 16.99
N LEU A 207 -4.05 -34.04 15.74
CA LEU A 207 -3.73 -35.25 14.99
C LEU A 207 -2.59 -36.03 15.67
N THR A 208 -1.56 -35.32 16.11
CA THR A 208 -0.41 -35.89 16.82
C THR A 208 -0.84 -36.49 18.16
N GLN A 209 -1.69 -35.82 18.93
CA GLN A 209 -2.25 -36.37 20.17
C GLN A 209 -3.09 -37.62 19.94
N LYS A 210 -3.93 -37.65 18.90
CA LYS A 210 -4.73 -38.83 18.55
C LYS A 210 -3.83 -40.02 18.22
N PHE A 211 -2.79 -39.81 17.43
CA PHE A 211 -1.83 -40.85 17.09
C PHE A 211 -1.03 -41.37 18.31
N LEU A 212 -0.62 -40.46 19.19
CA LEU A 212 0.12 -40.83 20.41
C LEU A 212 -0.76 -41.55 21.45
N SER A 213 -2.06 -41.24 21.49
CA SER A 213 -3.02 -41.87 22.41
C SER A 213 -3.52 -43.24 21.92
N SER A 214 -3.52 -43.50 20.61
CA SER A 214 -3.91 -44.80 20.05
C SER A 214 -2.83 -45.89 20.17
N ASN A 215 -1.55 -45.51 20.23
CA ASN A 215 -0.40 -46.44 20.18
C ASN A 215 0.30 -46.66 21.54
N THR A 216 -0.41 -46.53 22.66
CA THR A 216 0.13 -46.45 24.04
C THR A 216 1.21 -47.48 24.43
N ILE A 217 2.45 -47.01 24.60
CA ILE A 217 3.43 -47.46 25.61
C ILE A 217 4.27 -46.24 26.05
N ALA A 218 4.13 -45.79 27.30
CA ALA A 218 5.14 -45.06 28.09
C ALA A 218 6.03 -43.95 27.46
N GLY A 219 5.55 -43.17 26.48
CA GLY A 219 6.29 -42.02 25.90
C GLY A 219 5.80 -40.62 26.32
N SER A 220 4.76 -40.53 27.15
CA SER A 220 3.81 -39.40 27.13
C SER A 220 4.31 -38.06 27.67
N LYS A 221 5.38 -38.03 28.48
CA LYS A 221 5.94 -36.76 28.98
C LYS A 221 7.02 -36.18 28.07
N GLY A 222 7.92 -37.01 27.56
CA GLY A 222 9.06 -36.55 26.74
C GLY A 222 8.63 -36.00 25.38
N ILE A 223 7.70 -36.69 24.69
CA ILE A 223 7.17 -36.22 23.40
C ILE A 223 6.32 -34.97 23.58
N ARG A 224 5.45 -34.98 24.61
CA ARG A 224 4.61 -33.83 24.88
C ARG A 224 5.45 -32.61 25.21
N TYR A 225 6.49 -32.78 26.01
CA TYR A 225 7.49 -31.75 26.27
C TYR A 225 8.18 -31.30 24.98
N PHE A 226 8.66 -32.23 24.14
CA PHE A 226 9.29 -31.90 22.86
C PHE A 226 8.36 -31.08 21.95
N LEU A 227 7.10 -31.50 21.79
CA LEU A 227 6.12 -30.77 21.00
C LEU A 227 5.85 -29.40 21.62
N GLU A 228 5.53 -29.32 22.91
CA GLU A 228 5.26 -28.03 23.59
C GLU A 228 6.43 -27.03 23.42
N GLU A 229 7.68 -27.48 23.57
CA GLU A 229 8.87 -26.66 23.33
C GLU A 229 9.01 -26.27 21.86
N GLN A 230 8.76 -27.18 20.93
CA GLN A 230 8.81 -26.90 19.50
C GLN A 230 7.72 -25.89 19.09
N PHE A 231 6.50 -26.00 19.62
CA PHE A 231 5.44 -25.01 19.43
C PHE A 231 5.90 -23.64 19.96
N SER A 232 6.55 -23.58 21.11
CA SER A 232 7.13 -22.33 21.64
C SER A 232 8.16 -21.72 20.68
N VAL A 233 9.07 -22.53 20.13
CA VAL A 233 10.05 -22.07 19.12
C VAL A 233 9.34 -21.59 17.84
N ALA A 234 8.27 -22.27 17.44
CA ALA A 234 7.46 -21.87 16.29
C ALA A 234 6.78 -20.50 16.51
N ASP A 235 6.26 -20.24 17.71
CA ASP A 235 5.68 -18.94 18.06
C ASP A 235 6.71 -17.81 17.94
N ILE A 236 7.93 -18.02 18.42
CA ILE A 236 9.02 -17.03 18.29
C ILE A 236 9.26 -16.68 16.82
N ALA A 237 9.32 -17.69 15.95
CA ALA A 237 9.55 -17.45 14.53
C ALA A 237 8.34 -16.79 13.84
N VAL A 238 7.12 -17.18 14.19
CA VAL A 238 5.90 -16.52 13.69
C VAL A 238 5.92 -15.04 14.07
N TYR A 239 6.18 -14.71 15.34
CA TYR A 239 6.28 -13.31 15.79
C TYR A 239 7.39 -12.53 15.08
N PHE A 240 8.51 -13.17 14.78
CA PHE A 240 9.56 -12.58 13.96
C PHE A 240 9.05 -12.24 12.55
N PHE A 241 8.37 -13.18 11.86
CA PHE A 241 7.79 -12.92 10.54
C PHE A 241 6.70 -11.85 10.57
N LEU A 242 5.84 -11.83 11.58
CA LEU A 242 4.82 -10.78 11.74
C LEU A 242 5.46 -9.40 11.97
N SER A 243 6.54 -9.33 12.75
CA SER A 243 7.28 -8.08 12.96
C SER A 243 7.92 -7.58 11.66
N MET A 244 8.52 -8.49 10.89
CA MET A 244 9.09 -8.18 9.57
C MET A 244 8.01 -7.79 8.56
N HIS A 245 6.83 -8.39 8.62
CA HIS A 245 5.68 -8.02 7.78
C HIS A 245 5.25 -6.57 8.03
N ILE A 246 5.10 -6.17 9.29
CA ILE A 246 4.80 -4.78 9.68
C ILE A 246 5.90 -3.83 9.18
N LEU A 247 7.17 -4.19 9.38
CA LEU A 247 8.31 -3.39 8.89
C LEU A 247 8.28 -3.19 7.37
N MET A 248 7.99 -4.24 6.60
CA MET A 248 7.89 -4.17 5.14
C MET A 248 6.74 -3.26 4.68
N TYR A 249 5.62 -3.27 5.38
CA TYR A 249 4.53 -2.32 5.15
C TYR A 249 4.91 -0.88 5.47
N CYS A 250 5.66 -0.63 6.55
CA CYS A 250 6.21 0.69 6.84
C CYS A 250 7.15 1.18 5.72
N LEU A 251 8.05 0.30 5.24
CA LEU A 251 8.94 0.61 4.11
C LEU A 251 8.15 0.90 2.82
N LEU A 252 7.08 0.14 2.56
CA LEU A 252 6.17 0.42 1.45
C LEU A 252 5.51 1.80 1.59
N GLY A 253 5.09 2.18 2.80
CA GLY A 253 4.54 3.51 3.09
C GLY A 253 5.53 4.64 2.79
N VAL A 254 6.79 4.49 3.21
CA VAL A 254 7.87 5.44 2.89
C VAL A 254 8.12 5.52 1.39
N HIS A 255 8.17 4.38 0.71
CA HIS A 255 8.34 4.31 -0.75
C HIS A 255 7.21 5.04 -1.49
N LEU A 256 5.96 4.81 -1.09
CA LEU A 256 4.79 5.44 -1.70
C LEU A 256 4.76 6.94 -1.42
N TYR A 257 5.08 7.39 -0.20
CA TYR A 257 5.25 8.83 0.09
C TYR A 257 6.29 9.50 -0.83
N GLY A 258 7.42 8.82 -1.07
CA GLY A 258 8.46 9.28 -2.01
C GLY A 258 7.93 9.48 -3.43
N LYS A 259 6.97 8.65 -3.88
CA LYS A 259 6.33 8.79 -5.20
C LYS A 259 5.44 10.02 -5.33
N ILE A 260 5.00 10.63 -4.23
CA ILE A 260 4.06 11.76 -4.25
C ILE A 260 4.73 13.09 -3.90
N SER A 261 5.64 13.08 -2.94
CA SER A 261 6.32 14.30 -2.48
C SER A 261 7.14 15.00 -3.56
N GLY A 262 7.82 14.25 -4.44
CA GLY A 262 8.57 14.81 -5.58
C GLY A 262 7.69 15.58 -6.56
N PRO A 263 6.64 14.95 -7.13
CA PRO A 263 5.68 15.63 -7.99
C PRO A 263 4.99 16.83 -7.35
N ALA A 264 4.63 16.73 -6.07
CA ALA A 264 4.00 17.83 -5.35
C ALA A 264 4.91 19.06 -5.29
N PHE A 265 6.19 18.84 -4.99
CA PHE A 265 7.19 19.90 -5.01
C PHE A 265 7.38 20.49 -6.42
N ALA A 266 7.36 19.67 -7.47
CA ALA A 266 7.49 20.17 -8.83
C ALA A 266 6.31 21.09 -9.23
N VAL A 267 5.07 20.70 -8.92
CA VAL A 267 3.88 21.54 -9.17
C VAL A 267 3.98 22.86 -8.38
N PHE A 268 4.29 22.78 -7.09
CA PHE A 268 4.52 23.93 -6.23
C PHE A 268 5.60 24.87 -6.80
N ALA A 269 6.76 24.32 -7.18
CA ALA A 269 7.89 25.08 -7.69
C ALA A 269 7.55 25.79 -9.01
N THR A 270 6.82 25.13 -9.91
CA THR A 270 6.34 25.73 -11.15
C THR A 270 5.37 26.88 -10.88
N MET A 271 4.33 26.68 -10.06
CA MET A 271 3.36 27.72 -9.71
C MET A 271 4.05 28.93 -9.07
N ARG A 272 4.99 28.68 -8.15
CA ARG A 272 5.78 29.72 -7.51
C ARG A 272 6.63 30.49 -8.50
N SER A 273 7.31 29.80 -9.40
CA SER A 273 8.13 30.46 -10.39
C SER A 273 7.30 31.26 -11.39
N PHE A 274 6.10 30.79 -11.72
CA PHE A 274 5.17 31.48 -12.59
C PHE A 274 4.74 32.83 -11.98
N LEU A 275 4.35 32.86 -10.70
CA LEU A 275 4.00 34.11 -10.00
C LEU A 275 5.16 35.12 -9.90
N ARG A 276 6.40 34.64 -9.90
CA ARG A 276 7.61 35.50 -9.90
C ARG A 276 7.92 36.11 -11.28
N GLY A 277 7.10 35.82 -12.29
CA GLY A 277 7.24 36.36 -13.64
C GLY A 277 7.91 35.43 -14.65
N ASN A 278 8.27 34.20 -14.27
CA ASN A 278 8.79 33.21 -15.22
C ASN A 278 7.62 32.47 -15.88
N TYR A 279 6.84 33.19 -16.68
CA TYR A 279 5.58 32.70 -17.23
C TYR A 279 5.74 31.54 -18.22
N HIS A 280 6.94 31.29 -18.74
CA HIS A 280 7.24 30.15 -19.61
C HIS A 280 7.37 28.81 -18.86
N ASN A 281 7.45 28.82 -17.53
CA ASN A 281 7.66 27.59 -16.76
C ASN A 281 6.44 26.67 -16.77
N ARG A 282 6.69 25.37 -16.97
CA ARG A 282 5.66 24.32 -17.02
C ARG A 282 6.02 23.20 -16.06
N VAL A 283 5.00 22.48 -15.60
CA VAL A 283 5.17 21.28 -14.80
C VAL A 283 5.67 20.18 -15.73
N HIS A 284 6.87 19.68 -15.46
CA HIS A 284 7.45 18.55 -16.17
C HIS A 284 7.90 17.49 -15.17
N LEU A 285 7.33 16.29 -15.29
CA LEU A 285 7.62 15.17 -14.40
C LEU A 285 8.21 14.00 -15.20
N ILE A 286 9.43 13.60 -14.86
CA ILE A 286 10.07 12.40 -15.40
C ILE A 286 9.79 11.24 -14.43
N GLY A 287 9.30 10.11 -14.94
CA GLY A 287 9.03 8.92 -14.11
C GLY A 287 7.74 8.96 -13.28
N HIS A 288 6.90 10.00 -13.42
CA HIS A 288 5.60 10.13 -12.75
C HIS A 288 4.44 10.20 -13.75
N TYR A 289 4.41 9.20 -14.63
CA TYR A 289 3.46 9.05 -15.72
C TYR A 289 1.99 9.13 -15.27
N TYR A 290 1.67 8.52 -14.13
CA TYR A 290 0.34 8.53 -13.52
C TYR A 290 -0.21 9.91 -13.11
N LEU A 291 0.59 10.98 -13.17
CA LEU A 291 0.15 12.36 -12.93
C LEU A 291 0.19 13.22 -14.20
N ARG A 292 0.56 12.65 -15.34
CA ARG A 292 0.83 13.40 -16.57
C ARG A 292 -0.39 14.17 -17.05
N ASP A 293 -1.58 13.56 -17.01
CA ASP A 293 -2.80 14.21 -17.50
C ASP A 293 -3.24 15.38 -16.61
N ASP A 294 -3.15 15.24 -15.28
CA ASP A 294 -3.41 16.35 -14.36
C ASP A 294 -2.39 17.48 -14.55
N CYS A 295 -1.10 17.13 -14.73
CA CYS A 295 -0.06 18.13 -15.02
C CYS A 295 -0.28 18.83 -16.36
N ARG A 296 -0.78 18.13 -17.39
CA ARG A 296 -1.17 18.73 -18.68
C ARG A 296 -2.31 19.73 -18.52
N LYS A 297 -3.32 19.44 -17.69
CA LYS A 297 -4.41 20.38 -17.39
C LYS A 297 -3.88 21.65 -16.73
N ILE A 298 -2.97 21.51 -15.77
CA ILE A 298 -2.28 22.64 -15.13
C ILE A 298 -1.51 23.45 -16.18
N ASN A 299 -0.71 22.80 -17.01
CA ASN A 299 0.08 23.48 -18.04
C ASN A 299 -0.78 24.24 -19.05
N LYS A 300 -1.90 23.67 -19.51
CA LYS A 300 -2.86 24.34 -20.39
C LYS A 300 -3.45 25.60 -19.74
N TYR A 301 -3.71 25.55 -18.44
CA TYR A 301 -4.21 26.70 -17.69
C TYR A 301 -3.13 27.78 -17.55
N LEU A 302 -1.88 27.42 -17.29
CA LEU A 302 -0.75 28.36 -17.29
C LEU A 302 -0.54 29.00 -18.67
N ASP A 303 -0.66 28.23 -19.76
CA ASP A 303 -0.60 28.75 -21.13
C ASP A 303 -1.70 29.79 -21.40
N HIS A 304 -2.92 29.53 -20.92
CA HIS A 304 -4.05 30.45 -21.07
C HIS A 304 -3.84 31.74 -20.28
N ILE A 305 -3.36 31.64 -19.03
CA ILE A 305 -3.03 32.82 -18.22
C ILE A 305 -1.95 33.65 -18.91
N GLN A 306 -0.87 33.03 -19.36
CA GLN A 306 0.21 33.74 -20.04
C GLN A 306 -0.29 34.45 -21.30
N LYS A 307 -1.15 33.82 -22.11
CA LYS A 307 -1.65 34.47 -23.33
C LYS A 307 -2.58 35.66 -23.07
N ASN A 308 -3.32 35.64 -21.97
CA ASN A 308 -4.43 36.57 -21.74
C ASN A 308 -4.14 37.63 -20.67
N LEU A 309 -3.16 37.41 -19.79
CA LEU A 309 -2.91 38.26 -18.62
C LEU A 309 -1.47 38.77 -18.52
N THR A 310 -0.52 38.29 -19.33
CA THR A 310 0.89 38.75 -19.29
C THR A 310 1.29 39.45 -20.57
#